data_AF-A0A2E7MXP5-F1
#
_entry.id   AF-A0A2E7MXP5-F1
#
_cell.length_a   1.000
_cell.length_b   1.000
_cell.length_c   1.000
_cell.angle_alpha   90.00
_cell.angle_beta   90.00
_cell.angle_gamma   90.00
#
_symmetry.space_group_name_H-M   'P 1'
#
loop_
_entity.id
_entity.type
_entity.pdbx_description
1 polymer ?
#
loop_
_entity_poly.entity_id
_entity_poly.type
_entity_poly.pdbx_seq_one_letter_code
_entity_poly.pdbx_strand_id
1 'polypeptide(L)'
;MNDSDIFKVVQTLVGYTKDSYNMSLRDQIKDLLPIETASGYYLSNKVEFYDPIQDQVFYRNYKYNDEKTRLNSLEYINGRIDYYNRLCDDEFKKSGSIYDLIDPLPLWGVRVSLSSSILNYKTKPNTDVNKPTVRILNHEFLYKCALKLNSEDFTKRFNKMVYVYLNKLTGGKKLLVDNTLYKPIIEYEDWFMSTGQDLHEINALTTGLRGMKTSDSPVAFTSDEKIKKIHTIYSLRANPNHRKWYSSPVEAQIISLIENGMIDGFVKDCMFKNVNKINIKKLAYKLKCSDKTAKKFIIKHASYLLEQ
;
A
#
# COMPACT_ATOMS: atom_id res chain seq x y z
N MET A 1 -17.17 1.39 -13.49
CA MET A 1 -16.18 0.32 -13.26
C MET A 1 -16.90 -0.99 -13.48
N ASN A 2 -16.39 -1.84 -14.37
CA ASN A 2 -17.03 -3.13 -14.70
C ASN A 2 -16.47 -4.27 -13.83
N ASP A 3 -17.01 -5.47 -13.96
CA ASP A 3 -16.58 -6.65 -13.19
C ASP A 3 -15.10 -7.02 -13.44
N SER A 4 -14.58 -6.81 -14.64
CA SER A 4 -13.17 -7.08 -14.99
C SER A 4 -12.23 -6.10 -14.28
N ASP A 5 -12.64 -4.83 -14.16
CA ASP A 5 -11.88 -3.82 -13.42
C ASP A 5 -11.87 -4.14 -11.92
N ILE A 6 -13.01 -4.57 -11.35
CA ILE A 6 -13.11 -4.97 -9.94
C ILE A 6 -12.26 -6.22 -9.68
N PHE A 7 -12.25 -7.18 -10.61
CA PHE A 7 -11.38 -8.35 -10.51
C PHE A 7 -9.89 -7.98 -10.44
N LYS A 8 -9.43 -7.02 -11.26
CA LYS A 8 -8.05 -6.51 -11.17
C LYS A 8 -7.74 -5.87 -9.83
N VAL A 9 -8.70 -5.14 -9.26
CA VAL A 9 -8.56 -4.58 -7.90
C VAL A 9 -8.43 -5.69 -6.86
N VAL A 10 -9.26 -6.73 -6.95
CA VAL A 10 -9.19 -7.91 -6.06
C VAL A 10 -7.83 -8.60 -6.17
N GLN A 11 -7.30 -8.77 -7.39
CA GLN A 11 -5.94 -9.29 -7.61
C GLN A 11 -4.88 -8.46 -6.87
N THR A 12 -4.96 -7.12 -6.97
CA THR A 12 -4.05 -6.22 -6.25
C THR A 12 -4.21 -6.33 -4.74
N LEU A 13 -5.43 -6.43 -4.22
CA LEU A 13 -5.68 -6.55 -2.78
C LEU A 13 -5.01 -7.80 -2.20
N VAL A 14 -5.17 -8.95 -2.86
CA VAL A 14 -4.54 -10.20 -2.41
C VAL A 14 -3.03 -10.26 -2.70
N GLY A 15 -2.47 -9.27 -3.40
CA GLY A 15 -1.05 -9.22 -3.74
C GLY A 15 -0.65 -10.20 -4.84
N TYR A 16 -1.57 -10.53 -5.75
CA TYR A 16 -1.29 -11.43 -6.86
C TYR A 16 -0.33 -10.78 -7.86
N THR A 17 0.78 -11.47 -8.12
CA THR A 17 1.71 -11.17 -9.22
C THR A 17 1.77 -12.36 -10.15
N LYS A 18 1.74 -12.13 -11.47
CA LYS A 18 1.72 -13.22 -12.47
C LYS A 18 2.96 -14.12 -12.40
N ASP A 19 4.07 -13.59 -11.90
CA ASP A 19 5.36 -14.28 -11.82
C ASP A 19 5.57 -15.01 -10.48
N SER A 20 4.57 -14.99 -9.58
CA SER A 20 4.60 -15.74 -8.33
C SER A 20 4.33 -17.23 -8.60
N TYR A 21 5.41 -18.00 -8.76
CA TYR A 21 5.38 -19.46 -9.00
C TYR A 21 4.69 -20.31 -7.91
N ASN A 22 4.38 -19.73 -6.75
CA ASN A 22 4.08 -20.51 -5.54
C ASN A 22 2.61 -20.60 -5.13
N MET A 23 1.69 -19.80 -5.70
CA MET A 23 0.27 -19.84 -5.34
C MET A 23 -0.65 -19.47 -6.49
N SER A 24 -1.75 -20.23 -6.66
CA SER A 24 -2.79 -19.86 -7.62
C SER A 24 -3.53 -18.62 -7.14
N LEU A 25 -4.03 -17.80 -8.08
CA LEU A 25 -4.89 -16.66 -7.75
C LEU A 25 -6.10 -17.08 -6.91
N ARG A 26 -6.65 -18.27 -7.18
CA ARG A 26 -7.77 -18.83 -6.41
C ARG A 26 -7.40 -19.02 -4.94
N ASP A 27 -6.19 -19.49 -4.66
CA ASP A 27 -5.74 -19.69 -3.28
C ASP A 27 -5.54 -18.37 -2.55
N GLN A 28 -5.04 -17.35 -3.23
CA GLN A 28 -4.88 -16.02 -2.63
C GLN A 28 -6.23 -15.31 -2.39
N ILE A 29 -7.22 -15.52 -3.26
CA ILE A 29 -8.57 -14.97 -3.06
C ILE A 29 -9.23 -15.51 -1.78
N LYS A 30 -8.85 -16.71 -1.30
CA LYS A 30 -9.36 -17.24 -0.01
C LYS A 30 -9.03 -16.34 1.18
N ASP A 31 -7.95 -15.57 1.07
CA ASP A 31 -7.45 -14.67 2.11
C ASP A 31 -7.74 -13.19 1.77
N LEU A 32 -8.69 -12.92 0.86
CA LEU A 32 -9.14 -11.56 0.57
C LEU A 32 -9.80 -10.93 1.81
N LEU A 33 -9.34 -9.74 2.16
CA LEU A 33 -9.78 -8.98 3.34
C LEU A 33 -10.36 -7.62 2.93
N PRO A 34 -11.34 -7.09 3.70
CA PRO A 34 -11.82 -5.73 3.54
C PRO A 34 -10.71 -4.72 3.84
N ILE A 35 -10.83 -3.52 3.26
CA ILE A 35 -9.92 -2.42 3.59
C ILE A 35 -10.38 -1.75 4.89
N GLU A 36 -9.42 -1.38 5.73
CA GLU A 36 -9.65 -0.71 7.01
C GLU A 36 -9.57 0.81 6.86
N THR A 37 -8.57 1.29 6.11
CA THR A 37 -8.40 2.73 5.81
C THR A 37 -7.89 2.94 4.39
N ALA A 38 -8.13 4.15 3.86
CA ALA A 38 -7.57 4.61 2.59
C ALA A 38 -6.86 5.96 2.77
N SER A 39 -5.75 6.15 2.06
CA SER A 39 -4.98 7.40 2.08
C SER A 39 -4.42 7.74 0.70
N GLY A 40 -3.97 8.97 0.57
CA GLY A 40 -3.31 9.47 -0.64
C GLY A 40 -2.00 8.74 -0.91
N TYR A 41 -1.73 8.48 -2.18
CA TYR A 41 -0.43 7.94 -2.62
C TYR A 41 0.56 9.06 -2.96
N TYR A 42 0.08 10.15 -3.57
CA TYR A 42 0.90 11.27 -4.05
C TYR A 42 1.03 12.38 -3.00
N LEU A 43 1.45 12.04 -1.78
CA LEU A 43 1.58 13.01 -0.68
C LEU A 43 2.85 13.86 -0.77
N SER A 44 3.73 13.53 -1.71
CA SER A 44 4.98 14.26 -1.99
C SER A 44 4.83 15.22 -3.17
N ASN A 45 5.71 16.21 -3.25
CA ASN A 45 5.75 17.19 -4.35
C ASN A 45 6.89 16.92 -5.35
N LYS A 46 7.50 15.73 -5.29
CA LYS A 46 8.67 15.37 -6.08
C LYS A 46 8.62 13.90 -6.42
N VAL A 47 8.84 13.56 -7.69
CA VAL A 47 9.05 12.20 -8.16
C VAL A 47 10.46 12.04 -8.69
N GLU A 48 11.11 10.92 -8.38
CA GLU A 48 12.50 10.65 -8.74
C GLU A 48 12.70 9.22 -9.25
N PHE A 49 13.67 9.05 -10.14
CA PHE A 49 14.13 7.75 -10.63
C PHE A 49 15.66 7.79 -10.75
N TYR A 50 16.33 6.79 -10.20
CA TYR A 50 17.77 6.61 -10.37
C TYR A 50 18.01 5.54 -11.44
N ASP A 51 18.67 5.93 -12.53
CA ASP A 51 19.10 5.08 -13.63
C ASP A 51 20.47 4.48 -13.32
N PRO A 52 20.58 3.16 -13.05
CA PRO A 52 21.84 2.48 -12.75
C PRO A 52 22.79 2.36 -13.94
N ILE A 53 22.29 2.39 -15.18
CA ILE A 53 23.13 2.31 -16.39
C ILE A 53 23.83 3.65 -16.61
N GLN A 54 23.11 4.75 -16.43
CA GLN A 54 23.64 6.11 -16.65
C GLN A 54 24.25 6.75 -15.38
N ASP A 55 24.14 6.10 -14.23
CA ASP A 55 24.41 6.66 -12.89
C ASP A 55 23.81 8.06 -12.67
N GLN A 56 22.60 8.28 -13.19
CA GLN A 56 21.93 9.58 -13.17
C GLN A 56 20.59 9.51 -12.41
N VAL A 57 20.28 10.56 -11.64
CA VAL A 57 18.96 10.75 -11.03
C VAL A 57 18.12 11.69 -11.89
N PHE A 58 17.00 11.18 -12.39
CA PHE A 58 15.95 11.95 -13.04
C PHE A 58 14.90 12.35 -12.02
N TYR A 59 14.43 13.59 -12.04
CA TYR A 59 13.37 14.03 -11.15
C TYR A 59 12.46 15.08 -11.78
N ARG A 60 11.24 15.16 -11.25
CA ARG A 60 10.29 16.25 -11.52
C ARG A 60 9.61 16.68 -10.22
N ASN A 61 9.36 17.97 -10.11
CA ASN A 61 8.55 18.54 -9.04
C ASN A 61 7.13 18.75 -9.56
N TYR A 62 6.14 18.52 -8.71
CA TYR A 62 4.75 18.79 -8.98
C TYR A 62 4.07 19.27 -7.69
N LYS A 63 2.91 19.91 -7.80
CA LYS A 63 2.06 20.15 -6.63
C LYS A 63 1.08 18.99 -6.53
N TYR A 64 0.97 18.34 -5.37
CA TYR A 64 0.09 17.18 -5.21
C TYR A 64 -1.39 17.47 -5.54
N ASN A 65 -1.83 18.73 -5.40
CA ASN A 65 -3.19 19.17 -5.70
C ASN A 65 -3.38 19.67 -7.15
N ASP A 66 -2.33 19.68 -7.97
CA ASP A 66 -2.39 19.99 -9.39
C ASP A 66 -2.22 18.70 -10.20
N GLU A 67 -3.36 18.09 -10.53
CA GLU A 67 -3.45 16.83 -11.25
C GLU A 67 -2.71 16.83 -12.59
N LYS A 68 -2.74 17.95 -13.33
CA LYS A 68 -2.08 18.05 -14.64
C LYS A 68 -0.57 17.97 -14.48
N THR A 69 -0.02 18.75 -13.55
CA THR A 69 1.43 18.74 -13.30
C THR A 69 1.90 17.41 -12.71
N ARG A 70 1.09 16.81 -11.83
CA ARG A 70 1.34 15.49 -11.24
C ARG A 70 1.43 14.42 -12.32
N LEU A 71 0.42 14.31 -13.19
CA LEU A 71 0.38 13.34 -14.28
C LEU A 71 1.56 13.51 -15.24
N ASN A 72 1.80 14.73 -15.74
CA ASN A 72 2.92 15.02 -16.65
C ASN A 72 4.28 14.64 -16.03
N SER A 73 4.44 14.87 -14.73
CA SER A 73 5.68 14.54 -14.01
C SER A 73 5.88 13.03 -13.88
N LEU A 74 4.81 12.29 -13.58
CA LEU A 74 4.83 10.83 -13.49
C LEU A 74 5.06 10.19 -14.85
N GLU A 75 4.39 10.67 -15.90
CA GLU A 75 4.57 10.21 -17.27
C GLU A 75 6.01 10.43 -17.76
N TYR A 76 6.60 11.58 -17.45
CA TYR A 76 8.01 11.84 -17.75
C TYR A 76 8.93 10.80 -17.08
N ILE A 77 8.73 10.52 -15.80
CA ILE A 77 9.56 9.54 -15.07
C ILE A 77 9.31 8.12 -15.58
N ASN A 78 8.06 7.74 -15.83
CA ASN A 78 7.73 6.45 -16.41
C ASN A 78 8.34 6.28 -17.81
N GLY A 79 8.38 7.33 -18.63
CA GLY A 79 9.09 7.31 -19.91
C GLY A 79 10.60 7.10 -19.76
N ARG A 80 11.21 7.61 -18.68
CA ARG A 80 12.63 7.31 -18.35
C ARG A 80 12.83 5.87 -17.90
N ILE A 81 11.90 5.32 -17.11
CA ILE A 81 11.91 3.91 -16.69
C ILE A 81 11.77 2.99 -17.91
N ASP A 82 10.81 3.28 -18.80
CA ASP A 82 10.61 2.51 -20.04
C ASP A 82 11.86 2.51 -20.92
N TYR A 83 12.52 3.67 -21.04
CA TYR A 83 13.78 3.79 -21.76
C TYR A 83 14.88 2.95 -21.11
N TYR A 84 15.04 3.03 -19.78
CA TYR A 84 15.98 2.21 -19.02
C TYR A 84 15.72 0.70 -19.20
N ASN A 85 14.48 0.25 -19.07
CA ASN A 85 14.11 -1.16 -19.19
C ASN A 85 14.46 -1.71 -20.59
N ARG A 86 14.27 -0.91 -21.66
CA ARG A 86 14.71 -1.28 -23.02
C ARG A 86 16.24 -1.34 -23.15
N LEU A 87 16.96 -0.42 -22.50
CA LEU A 87 18.42 -0.44 -22.49
C LEU A 87 18.98 -1.65 -21.74
N CYS A 88 18.29 -2.17 -20.72
CA CYS A 88 18.70 -3.38 -20.00
C CYS A 88 18.83 -4.57 -20.97
N ASP A 89 17.88 -4.73 -21.89
CA ASP A 89 17.92 -5.79 -22.91
C ASP A 89 19.11 -5.63 -23.87
N ASP A 90 19.43 -4.39 -24.25
CA ASP A 90 20.55 -4.08 -25.13
C ASP A 90 21.90 -4.29 -24.45
N GLU A 91 22.03 -3.87 -23.19
CA GLU A 91 23.25 -4.08 -22.39
C GLU A 91 23.47 -5.56 -22.07
N PHE A 92 22.42 -6.32 -21.80
CA PHE A 92 22.51 -7.76 -21.66
C PHE A 92 23.06 -8.41 -22.93
N LYS A 93 22.57 -8.01 -24.12
CA LYS A 93 23.06 -8.53 -25.41
C LYS A 93 24.51 -8.14 -25.70
N LYS A 94 24.96 -6.95 -25.29
CA LYS A 94 26.31 -6.44 -25.60
C LYS A 94 27.38 -6.93 -24.62
N SER A 95 27.10 -6.87 -23.33
CA SER A 95 28.10 -7.07 -22.26
C SER A 95 27.77 -8.20 -21.31
N GLY A 96 26.59 -8.82 -21.42
CA GLY A 96 26.10 -9.80 -20.45
C GLY A 96 25.74 -9.19 -19.08
N SER A 97 25.73 -7.86 -18.96
CA SER A 97 25.37 -7.17 -17.72
C SER A 97 23.89 -7.38 -17.42
N ILE A 98 23.59 -7.76 -16.19
CA ILE A 98 22.22 -7.99 -15.71
C ILE A 98 21.80 -6.80 -14.86
N TYR A 99 20.72 -6.16 -15.28
CA TYR A 99 20.08 -5.06 -14.57
C TYR A 99 18.66 -5.45 -14.18
N ASP A 100 18.22 -5.04 -12.99
CA ASP A 100 16.85 -5.27 -12.55
C ASP A 100 15.89 -4.36 -13.31
N LEU A 101 14.85 -4.93 -13.90
CA LEU A 101 13.75 -4.17 -14.48
C LEU A 101 13.00 -3.41 -13.40
N ILE A 102 12.51 -2.22 -13.75
CA ILE A 102 11.83 -1.33 -12.82
C ILE A 102 10.39 -1.16 -13.27
N ASP A 103 9.45 -1.43 -12.35
CA ASP A 103 8.05 -1.21 -12.60
C ASP A 103 7.74 0.30 -12.74
N PRO A 104 6.86 0.69 -13.67
CA PRO A 104 6.41 2.06 -13.78
C PRO A 104 5.65 2.50 -12.52
N LEU A 105 5.80 3.77 -12.15
CA LEU A 105 5.05 4.35 -11.05
C LEU A 105 3.56 4.42 -11.37
N PRO A 106 2.68 4.14 -10.40
CA PRO A 106 1.23 4.33 -10.56
C PRO A 106 0.91 5.75 -11.02
N LEU A 107 -0.03 5.90 -11.97
CA LEU A 107 -0.59 7.19 -12.38
C LEU A 107 -1.85 7.57 -11.60
N TRP A 108 -2.55 6.57 -11.05
CA TRP A 108 -3.81 6.72 -10.35
C TRP A 108 -3.82 5.93 -9.03
N GLY A 109 -2.77 6.11 -8.23
CA GLY A 109 -2.53 5.41 -6.97
C GLY A 109 -3.42 5.88 -5.82
N VAL A 110 -4.06 4.93 -5.14
CA VAL A 110 -4.68 5.10 -3.83
C VAL A 110 -4.07 4.08 -2.89
N ARG A 111 -3.59 4.50 -1.72
CA ARG A 111 -3.05 3.58 -0.71
C ARG A 111 -4.19 3.08 0.16
N VAL A 112 -4.24 1.76 0.40
CA VAL A 112 -5.23 1.14 1.28
C VAL A 112 -4.54 0.21 2.28
N SER A 113 -5.04 0.20 3.51
CA SER A 113 -4.66 -0.79 4.52
C SER A 113 -5.73 -1.87 4.60
N LEU A 114 -5.33 -3.13 4.70
CA LEU A 114 -6.25 -4.25 4.87
C LEU A 114 -6.54 -4.48 6.34
N SER A 115 -7.76 -4.94 6.61
CA SER A 115 -8.23 -5.36 7.93
C SER A 115 -7.45 -6.58 8.43
N SER A 116 -7.55 -6.86 9.72
CA SER A 116 -7.04 -8.11 10.29
C SER A 116 -8.05 -9.23 10.08
N SER A 117 -7.59 -10.40 9.64
CA SER A 117 -8.48 -11.57 9.52
C SER A 117 -8.99 -12.02 10.88
N ILE A 118 -10.30 -12.24 10.97
CA ILE A 118 -10.92 -12.84 12.16
C ILE A 118 -10.85 -14.37 12.14
N LEU A 119 -10.67 -14.98 10.96
CA LEU A 119 -10.69 -16.42 10.78
C LEU A 119 -9.29 -17.06 10.87
N ASN A 120 -8.22 -16.28 10.71
CA ASN A 120 -6.83 -16.76 10.80
C ASN A 120 -6.28 -16.65 12.23
N TYR A 121 -6.89 -17.33 13.19
CA TYR A 121 -6.22 -17.67 14.45
C TYR A 121 -5.21 -18.80 14.18
N LYS A 122 -4.02 -18.46 13.70
CA LYS A 122 -2.93 -19.45 13.72
C LYS A 122 -2.61 -19.77 15.18
N THR A 123 -2.71 -21.05 15.52
CA THR A 123 -2.36 -21.76 16.75
C THR A 123 -0.87 -21.66 17.13
N LYS A 124 -0.23 -20.50 16.93
CA LYS A 124 1.12 -20.23 17.42
C LYS A 124 1.06 -19.18 18.52
N PRO A 125 1.54 -19.50 19.74
CA PRO A 125 1.58 -18.54 20.82
C PRO A 125 2.53 -17.40 20.43
N ASN A 126 1.95 -16.23 20.19
CA ASN A 126 2.55 -14.93 20.50
C ASN A 126 3.85 -14.54 19.75
N THR A 127 3.82 -14.39 18.41
CA THR A 127 4.85 -13.56 17.70
C THR A 127 4.37 -12.85 16.43
N ASP A 128 3.35 -13.34 15.71
CA ASP A 128 2.83 -12.68 14.49
C ASP A 128 1.54 -11.91 14.80
N VAL A 129 1.69 -10.81 15.55
CA VAL A 129 0.61 -9.84 15.69
C VAL A 129 0.32 -9.25 14.32
N ASN A 130 -0.91 -9.40 13.84
CA ASN A 130 -1.52 -8.80 12.64
C ASN A 130 -0.77 -7.56 12.13
N LYS A 131 0.17 -7.75 11.20
CA LYS A 131 0.81 -6.61 10.53
C LYS A 131 -0.20 -6.02 9.56
N PRO A 132 -0.46 -4.70 9.61
CA PRO A 132 -1.33 -4.05 8.65
C PRO A 132 -0.74 -4.27 7.26
N THR A 133 -1.50 -4.91 6.40
CA THR A 133 -1.09 -5.17 5.02
C THR A 133 -1.49 -3.98 4.18
N VAL A 134 -0.53 -3.30 3.57
CA VAL A 134 -0.80 -2.12 2.72
C VAL A 134 -0.71 -2.49 1.24
N ARG A 135 -1.59 -1.90 0.44
CA ARG A 135 -1.66 -2.07 -1.02
C ARG A 135 -1.79 -0.71 -1.70
N ILE A 136 -1.31 -0.62 -2.94
CA ILE A 136 -1.47 0.55 -3.80
C ILE A 136 -2.40 0.15 -4.95
N LEU A 137 -3.60 0.73 -4.97
CA LEU A 137 -4.57 0.54 -6.04
C LEU A 137 -4.30 1.56 -7.14
N ASN A 138 -3.86 1.11 -8.31
CA ASN A 138 -3.62 1.98 -9.47
C ASN A 138 -4.82 1.93 -10.42
N HIS A 139 -5.85 2.74 -10.18
CA HIS A 139 -7.05 2.76 -11.02
C HIS A 139 -7.71 4.16 -11.05
N GLU A 140 -7.87 4.71 -12.25
CA GLU A 140 -8.37 6.08 -12.44
C GLU A 140 -9.73 6.33 -11.79
N PHE A 141 -10.68 5.42 -11.95
CA PHE A 141 -12.01 5.54 -11.31
C PHE A 141 -11.91 5.64 -9.78
N LEU A 142 -11.11 4.78 -9.14
CA LEU A 142 -10.95 4.78 -7.69
C LEU A 142 -10.26 6.06 -7.23
N TYR A 143 -9.24 6.51 -7.95
CA TYR A 143 -8.57 7.77 -7.67
C TYR A 143 -9.54 8.97 -7.79
N LYS A 144 -10.37 9.01 -8.82
CA LYS A 144 -11.41 10.03 -8.98
C LYS A 144 -12.45 10.01 -7.86
N CYS A 145 -12.75 8.83 -7.30
CA CYS A 145 -13.55 8.72 -6.08
C CYS A 145 -12.81 9.26 -4.85
N ALA A 146 -11.51 8.95 -4.73
CA ALA A 146 -10.65 9.42 -3.65
C ALA A 146 -10.44 10.95 -3.65
N LEU A 147 -10.59 11.62 -4.80
CA LEU A 147 -10.60 13.08 -4.90
C LEU A 147 -11.86 13.73 -4.31
N LYS A 148 -12.93 12.95 -4.06
CA LYS A 148 -14.22 13.46 -3.61
C LYS A 148 -14.60 13.04 -2.20
N LEU A 149 -14.26 11.82 -1.81
CA LEU A 149 -14.67 11.23 -0.54
C LEU A 149 -13.58 11.37 0.52
N ASN A 150 -13.96 11.49 1.80
CA ASN A 150 -13.04 11.26 2.91
C ASN A 150 -12.71 9.76 3.04
N SER A 151 -11.74 9.41 3.91
CA SER A 151 -11.32 8.02 4.12
C SER A 151 -12.47 7.11 4.56
N GLU A 152 -13.32 7.57 5.47
CA GLU A 152 -14.42 6.78 6.02
C GLU A 152 -15.45 6.40 4.93
N ASP A 153 -15.97 7.40 4.20
CA ASP A 153 -16.94 7.20 3.13
C ASP A 153 -16.35 6.38 1.98
N PHE A 154 -15.08 6.64 1.63
CA PHE A 154 -14.40 5.85 0.60
C PHE A 154 -14.31 4.38 1.01
N THR A 155 -13.88 4.10 2.24
CA THR A 155 -13.69 2.75 2.78
C THR A 155 -14.99 1.96 2.78
N LYS A 156 -16.06 2.53 3.34
CA LYS A 156 -17.40 1.89 3.37
C LYS A 156 -17.90 1.54 1.97
N ARG A 157 -17.86 2.52 1.06
CA ARG A 157 -18.37 2.36 -0.31
C ARG A 157 -17.48 1.43 -1.15
N PHE A 158 -16.17 1.41 -0.89
CA PHE A 158 -15.23 0.50 -1.53
C PHE A 158 -15.48 -0.93 -1.08
N ASN A 159 -15.58 -1.16 0.24
CA ASN A 159 -15.87 -2.48 0.77
C ASN A 159 -17.21 -2.99 0.24
N LYS A 160 -18.22 -2.12 0.16
CA LYS A 160 -19.52 -2.46 -0.42
C LYS A 160 -19.42 -2.87 -1.89
N MET A 161 -18.61 -2.17 -2.67
CA MET A 161 -18.37 -2.51 -4.08
C MET A 161 -17.77 -3.91 -4.24
N VAL A 162 -16.74 -4.24 -3.46
CA VAL A 162 -16.12 -5.57 -3.51
C VAL A 162 -17.09 -6.63 -3.01
N TYR A 163 -17.79 -6.38 -1.90
CA TYR A 163 -18.79 -7.31 -1.35
C TYR A 163 -19.92 -7.64 -2.34
N VAL A 164 -20.48 -6.63 -3.03
CA VAL A 164 -21.50 -6.84 -4.08
C VAL A 164 -20.94 -7.68 -5.22
N TYR A 165 -19.69 -7.44 -5.61
CA TYR A 165 -19.02 -8.23 -6.63
C TYR A 165 -18.84 -9.70 -6.20
N LEU A 166 -18.37 -9.95 -4.97
CA LEU A 166 -18.22 -11.31 -4.43
C LEU A 166 -19.56 -12.05 -4.41
N ASN A 167 -20.64 -11.42 -3.95
CA ASN A 167 -21.98 -12.02 -3.96
C ASN A 167 -22.52 -12.27 -5.37
N LYS A 168 -22.19 -11.43 -6.33
CA LYS A 168 -22.53 -11.69 -7.74
C LYS A 168 -21.85 -12.97 -8.23
N LEU A 169 -20.60 -13.23 -7.85
CA LEU A 169 -19.87 -14.44 -8.23
C LEU A 169 -20.46 -15.72 -7.61
N THR A 170 -21.11 -15.65 -6.44
CA THR A 170 -21.76 -16.82 -5.83
C THR A 170 -23.07 -17.20 -6.52
N GLY A 171 -23.68 -16.27 -7.27
CA GLY A 171 -25.00 -16.46 -7.86
C GLY A 171 -26.09 -16.69 -6.83
N GLY A 172 -25.93 -16.17 -5.60
CA GLY A 172 -26.90 -16.32 -4.50
C GLY A 172 -26.89 -17.71 -3.84
N LYS A 173 -25.91 -18.56 -4.14
CA LYS A 173 -25.80 -19.89 -3.52
C LYS A 173 -25.22 -19.78 -2.12
N LYS A 174 -25.76 -20.56 -1.18
CA LYS A 174 -25.14 -20.76 0.14
C LYS A 174 -23.82 -21.50 -0.04
N LEU A 175 -22.73 -20.87 0.41
CA LEU A 175 -21.39 -21.42 0.25
C LEU A 175 -21.06 -22.43 1.37
N LEU A 176 -20.35 -23.50 1.01
CA LEU A 176 -19.71 -24.41 1.96
C LEU A 176 -18.36 -23.82 2.42
N VAL A 177 -17.88 -24.26 3.58
CA VAL A 177 -16.63 -23.75 4.21
C VAL A 177 -15.41 -23.87 3.28
N ASP A 178 -15.36 -24.93 2.45
CA ASP A 178 -14.25 -25.16 1.52
C ASP A 178 -14.30 -24.30 0.25
N ASN A 179 -15.39 -23.55 0.04
CA ASN A 179 -15.50 -22.67 -1.11
C ASN A 179 -14.52 -21.50 -1.00
N THR A 180 -13.89 -21.15 -2.13
CA THR A 180 -12.90 -20.06 -2.20
C THR A 180 -13.45 -18.72 -1.69
N LEU A 181 -14.73 -18.44 -1.93
CA LEU A 181 -15.37 -17.17 -1.57
C LEU A 181 -16.02 -17.20 -0.18
N TYR A 182 -16.01 -18.35 0.52
CA TYR A 182 -16.64 -18.48 1.83
C TYR A 182 -16.01 -17.54 2.87
N LYS A 183 -14.69 -17.62 3.05
CA LYS A 183 -13.98 -16.77 4.03
C LYS A 183 -14.05 -15.28 3.66
N PRO A 184 -13.78 -14.84 2.41
CA PRO A 184 -13.89 -13.44 2.06
C PRO A 184 -15.27 -12.85 2.36
N ILE A 185 -16.36 -13.55 2.04
CA ILE A 185 -17.71 -13.02 2.32
C ILE A 185 -17.91 -12.79 3.81
N ILE A 186 -17.51 -13.75 4.66
CA ILE A 186 -17.62 -13.63 6.12
C ILE A 186 -16.78 -12.46 6.65
N GLU A 187 -15.54 -12.31 6.18
CA GLU A 187 -14.66 -11.21 6.62
C GLU A 187 -15.27 -9.83 6.26
N TYR A 188 -15.92 -9.70 5.10
CA TYR A 188 -16.61 -8.47 4.73
C TYR A 188 -17.89 -8.25 5.56
N GLU A 189 -18.71 -9.28 5.79
CA GLU A 189 -19.92 -9.19 6.63
C GLU A 189 -19.56 -8.77 8.06
N ASP A 190 -18.54 -9.40 8.65
CA ASP A 190 -18.03 -9.04 9.97
C ASP A 190 -17.50 -7.61 10.03
N TRP A 191 -16.79 -7.16 9.00
CA TRP A 191 -16.32 -5.78 8.93
C TRP A 191 -17.49 -4.77 8.97
N PHE A 192 -18.58 -5.01 8.23
CA PHE A 192 -19.75 -4.12 8.31
C PHE A 192 -20.42 -4.16 9.69
N MET A 193 -20.53 -5.35 10.30
CA MET A 193 -21.13 -5.50 11.63
C MET A 193 -20.28 -4.82 12.71
N SER A 194 -18.97 -5.05 12.72
CA SER A 194 -18.04 -4.50 13.71
C SER A 194 -17.90 -2.98 13.63
N THR A 195 -18.05 -2.40 12.44
CA THR A 195 -18.07 -0.95 12.23
C THR A 195 -19.45 -0.31 12.41
N GLY A 196 -20.46 -1.10 12.82
CA GLY A 196 -21.84 -0.64 13.06
C GLY A 196 -22.53 -0.09 11.82
N GLN A 197 -22.15 -0.57 10.63
CA GLN A 197 -22.66 -0.08 9.36
C GLN A 197 -23.80 -0.95 8.84
N ASP A 198 -24.92 -0.33 8.45
CA ASP A 198 -25.97 -1.04 7.71
C ASP A 198 -25.55 -1.23 6.25
N LEU A 199 -25.35 -2.49 5.88
CA LEU A 199 -25.02 -2.91 4.53
C LEU A 199 -26.03 -2.40 3.49
N HIS A 200 -27.31 -2.26 3.83
CA HIS A 200 -28.36 -1.84 2.90
C HIS A 200 -28.38 -0.32 2.65
N GLU A 201 -27.88 0.47 3.59
CA GLU A 201 -27.82 1.93 3.48
C GLU A 201 -26.57 2.41 2.72
N ILE A 202 -25.52 1.58 2.68
CA ILE A 202 -24.28 1.92 1.99
C ILE A 202 -24.42 1.70 0.48
N ASN A 203 -24.22 2.79 -0.27
CA ASN A 203 -24.05 2.74 -1.72
C ASN A 203 -22.66 2.24 -2.11
N ALA A 204 -22.55 1.34 -3.08
CA ALA A 204 -21.26 0.92 -3.61
C ALA A 204 -20.56 2.06 -4.38
N LEU A 205 -19.22 2.08 -4.46
CA LEU A 205 -18.52 3.07 -5.29
C LEU A 205 -18.99 3.07 -6.76
N THR A 206 -19.41 1.91 -7.29
CA THR A 206 -19.92 1.74 -8.66
C THR A 206 -21.23 2.47 -8.94
N THR A 207 -22.01 2.86 -7.93
CA THR A 207 -23.24 3.65 -8.14
C THR A 207 -22.95 5.09 -8.56
N GLY A 208 -21.68 5.51 -8.51
CA GLY A 208 -21.21 6.83 -8.91
C GLY A 208 -21.36 7.89 -7.82
N LEU A 209 -20.69 9.03 -8.04
CA LEU A 209 -20.63 10.16 -7.11
C LEU A 209 -21.28 11.43 -7.69
N ARG A 210 -22.28 11.25 -8.55
CA ARG A 210 -22.96 12.39 -9.20
C ARG A 210 -23.75 13.16 -8.13
N GLY A 211 -23.59 14.48 -8.09
CA GLY A 211 -24.28 15.36 -7.14
C GLY A 211 -23.70 15.38 -5.71
N MET A 212 -22.73 14.52 -5.40
CA MET A 212 -22.03 14.59 -4.11
C MET A 212 -21.07 15.79 -4.07
N LYS A 213 -21.09 16.53 -2.97
CA LYS A 213 -20.09 17.56 -2.66
C LYS A 213 -18.74 16.89 -2.41
N THR A 214 -17.67 17.56 -2.83
CA THR A 214 -16.30 17.17 -2.47
C THR A 214 -16.13 17.35 -0.97
N SER A 215 -15.55 16.35 -0.31
CA SER A 215 -15.17 16.41 1.09
C SER A 215 -14.08 17.47 1.33
N ASP A 216 -14.08 18.09 2.50
CA ASP A 216 -13.01 18.99 2.93
C ASP A 216 -11.66 18.25 3.17
N SER A 217 -11.71 16.92 3.31
CA SER A 217 -10.54 16.07 3.51
C SER A 217 -10.52 14.85 2.56
N PRO A 218 -10.35 15.06 1.24
CA PRO A 218 -10.36 13.96 0.28
C PRO A 218 -9.25 12.94 0.54
N VAL A 219 -9.55 11.64 0.31
CA VAL A 219 -8.57 10.55 0.42
C VAL A 219 -7.29 10.85 -0.35
N ALA A 220 -7.41 11.34 -1.59
CA ALA A 220 -6.25 11.58 -2.46
C ALA A 220 -5.20 12.53 -1.85
N PHE A 221 -5.62 13.42 -0.96
CA PHE A 221 -4.78 14.45 -0.34
C PHE A 221 -4.54 14.23 1.16
N THR A 222 -5.17 13.21 1.74
CA THR A 222 -5.03 12.91 3.16
C THR A 222 -3.96 11.85 3.36
N SER A 223 -3.03 12.16 4.26
CA SER A 223 -2.10 11.18 4.77
C SER A 223 -2.75 10.39 5.90
N ASP A 224 -2.34 9.13 6.05
CA ASP A 224 -2.57 8.40 7.29
C ASP A 224 -2.03 9.25 8.46
N GLU A 225 -2.77 9.37 9.57
CA GLU A 225 -2.39 10.22 10.70
C GLU A 225 -0.98 9.92 11.20
N LYS A 226 -0.51 8.68 11.03
CA LYS A 226 0.84 8.24 11.36
C LYS A 226 1.92 8.84 10.45
N ILE A 227 1.61 9.06 9.16
CA ILE A 227 2.50 9.70 8.19
C ILE A 227 2.69 11.19 8.49
N LYS A 228 1.69 11.86 9.08
CA LYS A 228 1.84 13.27 9.54
C LYS A 228 2.93 13.44 10.59
N LYS A 229 3.28 12.37 11.33
CA LYS A 229 4.30 12.37 12.38
C LYS A 229 5.72 12.07 11.86
N ILE A 230 5.86 11.81 10.56
CA ILE A 230 7.15 11.56 9.91
C ILE A 230 7.71 12.90 9.44
N HIS A 231 8.85 13.34 10.00
CA HIS A 231 9.46 14.64 9.68
C HIS A 231 9.91 14.82 8.22
N THR A 232 9.96 13.74 7.45
CA THR A 232 10.44 13.74 6.08
C THR A 232 9.31 13.33 5.14
N ILE A 233 8.71 14.30 4.45
CA ILE A 233 7.88 14.03 3.27
C ILE A 233 8.83 13.58 2.16
N TYR A 234 9.03 12.27 2.04
CA TYR A 234 9.92 11.69 1.02
C TYR A 234 9.38 11.95 -0.37
N SER A 235 10.27 12.14 -1.34
CA SER A 235 9.92 12.08 -2.75
C SER A 235 9.32 10.72 -3.11
N LEU A 236 8.43 10.70 -4.08
CA LEU A 236 7.98 9.46 -4.70
C LEU A 236 9.13 8.89 -5.55
N ARG A 237 9.75 7.80 -5.09
CA ARG A 237 10.90 7.20 -5.79
C ARG A 237 10.45 5.99 -6.60
N ALA A 238 10.81 5.97 -7.87
CA ALA A 238 11.01 4.71 -8.58
C ALA A 238 12.18 3.96 -7.91
N ASN A 239 12.23 2.64 -8.04
CA ASN A 239 13.24 1.77 -7.40
C ASN A 239 13.66 2.17 -5.96
N PRO A 240 12.71 2.33 -5.01
CA PRO A 240 13.00 2.88 -3.68
C PRO A 240 14.02 2.05 -2.88
N ASN A 241 14.15 0.77 -3.22
CA ASN A 241 15.11 -0.17 -2.63
C ASN A 241 16.51 -0.12 -3.28
N HIS A 242 16.82 0.83 -4.15
CA HIS A 242 18.15 0.96 -4.72
C HIS A 242 19.13 1.68 -3.76
N ARG A 243 20.37 1.18 -3.64
CA ARG A 243 21.42 1.69 -2.71
C ARG A 243 21.79 3.17 -2.87
N LYS A 244 21.41 3.81 -3.96
CA LYS A 244 21.59 5.27 -4.15
C LYS A 244 20.75 6.07 -3.15
N TRP A 245 19.62 5.53 -2.70
CA TRP A 245 18.63 6.23 -1.87
C TRP A 245 18.91 6.20 -0.39
N TYR A 246 19.85 5.36 0.05
CA TYR A 246 20.13 5.12 1.46
C TYR A 246 21.61 4.86 1.68
N SER A 247 22.08 5.23 2.87
CA SER A 247 23.49 5.08 3.25
C SER A 247 23.79 3.66 3.74
N SER A 248 22.76 2.88 4.07
CA SER A 248 22.90 1.50 4.56
C SER A 248 21.63 0.67 4.33
N PRO A 249 21.72 -0.66 4.25
CA PRO A 249 20.56 -1.55 4.16
C PRO A 249 19.53 -1.37 5.29
N VAL A 250 20.00 -1.00 6.48
CA VAL A 250 19.14 -0.75 7.65
C VAL A 250 18.28 0.51 7.46
N GLU A 251 18.87 1.57 6.91
CA GLU A 251 18.16 2.80 6.57
C GLU A 251 17.10 2.54 5.49
N ALA A 252 17.46 1.76 4.46
CA ALA A 252 16.53 1.32 3.42
C ALA A 252 15.31 0.60 4.00
N GLN A 253 15.55 -0.35 4.90
CA GLN A 253 14.50 -1.13 5.54
C GLN A 253 13.56 -0.25 6.37
N ILE A 254 14.10 0.70 7.16
CA ILE A 254 13.30 1.62 7.96
C ILE A 254 12.44 2.53 7.08
N ILE A 255 13.04 3.13 6.04
CA ILE A 255 12.30 3.98 5.09
C ILE A 255 11.21 3.18 4.40
N SER A 256 11.50 1.97 3.92
CA SER A 256 10.51 1.10 3.30
C SER A 256 9.36 0.75 4.26
N LEU A 257 9.66 0.44 5.52
CA LEU A 257 8.63 0.19 6.54
C LEU A 257 7.76 1.43 6.80
N ILE A 258 8.35 2.62 6.77
CA ILE A 258 7.66 3.90 6.92
C ILE A 258 6.75 4.18 5.71
N GLU A 259 7.31 4.10 4.50
CA GLU A 259 6.59 4.38 3.25
C GLU A 259 5.39 3.44 3.07
N ASN A 260 5.53 2.20 3.54
CA ASN A 260 4.47 1.20 3.51
C ASN A 260 3.55 1.22 4.75
N GLY A 261 3.71 2.15 5.70
CA GLY A 261 2.87 2.22 6.91
C GLY A 261 3.01 1.02 7.87
N MET A 262 4.08 0.25 7.74
CA MET A 262 4.32 -0.99 8.49
C MET A 262 5.25 -0.79 9.70
N ILE A 263 5.88 0.38 9.85
CA ILE A 263 6.89 0.61 10.88
C ILE A 263 6.37 0.41 12.31
N ASP A 264 5.15 0.88 12.62
CA ASP A 264 4.54 0.71 13.95
C ASP A 264 4.30 -0.78 14.28
N GLY A 265 3.75 -1.54 13.33
CA GLY A 265 3.58 -2.99 13.48
C GLY A 265 4.91 -3.73 13.58
N PHE A 266 5.95 -3.24 12.89
CA PHE A 266 7.28 -3.81 12.94
C PHE A 266 7.97 -3.59 14.30
N VAL A 267 7.76 -2.44 14.95
CA VAL A 267 8.38 -2.14 16.26
C VAL A 267 7.53 -2.59 17.45
N LYS A 268 6.27 -3.00 17.25
CA LYS A 268 5.32 -3.36 18.32
C LYS A 268 5.86 -4.42 19.29
N ASP A 269 6.49 -5.48 18.78
CA ASP A 269 7.11 -6.52 19.60
C ASP A 269 8.43 -6.08 20.26
N CYS A 270 8.98 -4.94 19.84
CA CYS A 270 10.16 -4.30 20.40
C CYS A 270 9.81 -3.30 21.51
N MET A 271 8.53 -3.07 21.82
CA MET A 271 8.10 -2.20 22.92
C MET A 271 8.31 -2.87 24.28
N PHE A 272 8.62 -2.08 25.31
CA PHE A 272 8.56 -2.56 26.70
C PHE A 272 7.08 -2.85 27.06
N LYS A 273 6.82 -3.97 27.75
CA LYS A 273 5.42 -4.40 28.02
C LYS A 273 4.60 -3.39 28.84
N ASN A 274 5.25 -2.65 29.73
CA ASN A 274 4.60 -1.76 30.69
C ASN A 274 4.99 -0.29 30.52
N VAL A 275 5.76 0.03 29.47
CA VAL A 275 6.26 1.37 29.20
C VAL A 275 6.11 1.58 27.71
N ASN A 276 5.50 2.68 27.28
CA ASN A 276 5.28 2.99 25.87
C ASN A 276 6.56 3.42 25.14
N LYS A 277 7.68 2.74 25.43
CA LYS A 277 9.01 3.02 24.89
C LYS A 277 9.53 1.82 24.10
N ILE A 278 10.24 2.12 23.02
CA ILE A 278 10.95 1.12 22.22
C ILE A 278 12.19 0.63 22.99
N ASN A 279 12.33 -0.69 23.09
CA ASN A 279 13.59 -1.35 23.45
C ASN A 279 14.53 -1.35 22.24
N ILE A 280 15.41 -0.34 22.17
CA ILE A 280 16.36 -0.16 21.06
C ILE A 280 17.24 -1.39 20.86
N LYS A 281 17.63 -2.09 21.93
CA LYS A 281 18.48 -3.28 21.83
C LYS A 281 17.74 -4.42 21.12
N LYS A 282 16.46 -4.62 21.45
CA LYS A 282 15.60 -5.62 20.76
C LYS A 282 15.34 -5.22 19.31
N LEU A 283 15.11 -3.94 19.05
CA LEU A 283 14.95 -3.42 17.69
C LEU A 283 16.23 -3.59 16.85
N ALA A 284 17.40 -3.31 17.41
CA ALA A 284 18.69 -3.46 16.76
C ALA A 284 18.96 -4.93 16.39
N TYR A 285 18.64 -5.87 17.29
CA TYR A 285 18.68 -7.30 17.00
C TYR A 285 17.75 -7.67 15.82
N LYS A 286 16.52 -7.14 15.82
CA LYS A 286 15.53 -7.39 14.76
C LYS A 286 15.95 -6.81 13.40
N LEU A 287 16.59 -5.65 13.40
CA LEU A 287 17.16 -4.97 12.22
C LEU A 287 18.55 -5.49 11.84
N LYS A 288 19.12 -6.44 12.60
CA LYS A 288 20.48 -6.97 12.43
C LYS A 288 21.54 -5.87 12.35
N CYS A 289 21.48 -4.90 13.27
CA CYS A 289 22.42 -3.77 13.32
C CYS A 289 22.81 -3.40 14.76
N SER A 290 23.64 -2.36 14.92
CA SER A 290 24.02 -1.86 16.25
C SER A 290 22.92 -0.99 16.86
N ASP A 291 22.82 -0.97 18.19
CA ASP A 291 21.90 -0.10 18.95
C ASP A 291 22.03 1.37 18.52
N LYS A 292 23.26 1.84 18.29
CA LYS A 292 23.55 3.21 17.82
C LYS A 292 22.98 3.46 16.43
N THR A 293 23.11 2.50 15.52
CA THR A 293 22.59 2.57 14.15
C THR A 293 21.06 2.57 14.15
N ALA A 294 20.43 1.64 14.87
CA ALA A 294 18.98 1.56 14.99
C ALA A 294 18.40 2.87 15.56
N LYS A 295 18.97 3.37 16.67
CA LYS A 295 18.53 4.62 17.30
C LYS A 295 18.70 5.82 16.36
N LYS A 296 19.84 5.93 15.66
CA LYS A 296 20.12 7.01 14.71
C LYS A 296 19.03 7.11 13.63
N PHE A 297 18.71 5.99 12.98
CA PHE A 297 17.74 6.02 11.87
C PHE A 297 16.29 6.16 12.35
N ILE A 298 15.92 5.62 13.51
CA ILE A 298 14.60 5.89 14.11
C ILE A 298 14.46 7.38 14.44
N ILE A 299 15.44 8.01 15.07
CA ILE A 299 15.40 9.46 15.34
C ILE A 299 15.26 10.25 14.03
N LYS A 300 16.02 9.88 13.00
CA LYS A 300 16.04 10.59 11.73
C LYS A 300 14.73 10.49 10.95
N HIS A 301 14.07 9.33 10.98
CA HIS A 301 12.98 9.01 10.06
C HIS A 301 11.62 8.79 10.74
N ALA A 302 11.59 8.47 12.03
CA ALA A 302 10.38 8.16 12.79
C ALA A 302 10.53 8.54 14.27
N SER A 303 10.94 9.79 14.55
CA SER A 303 11.14 10.31 15.91
C SER A 303 9.90 10.16 16.80
N TYR A 304 8.70 10.22 16.21
CA TYR A 304 7.43 10.03 16.89
C TYR A 304 7.27 8.68 17.61
N LEU A 305 8.07 7.69 17.22
CA LEU A 305 8.13 6.38 17.89
C LEU A 305 8.91 6.44 19.22
N LEU A 306 9.65 7.53 19.46
CA LEU A 306 10.44 7.75 20.67
C LEU A 306 9.82 8.77 21.63
N GLU A 307 8.85 9.55 21.16
CA GLU A 307 8.13 10.59 21.92
C GLU A 307 6.91 10.05 22.69
N GLN A 308 6.85 8.73 22.86
CA GLN A 308 5.72 7.98 23.42
C GLN A 308 5.92 7.52 24.87
#